data_AF-A0A836WA84-F1
#
_entry.id   AF-A0A836WA84-F1
#
_cell.length_a   1.000
_cell.length_b   1.000
_cell.length_c   1.000
_cell.angle_alpha   90.00
_cell.angle_beta   90.00
_cell.angle_gamma   90.00
#
_symmetry.space_group_name_H-M   'P 1'
#
loop_
_entity.id
_entity.type
_entity.pdbx_description
1 polymer ?
#
loop_
_entity_poly.entity_id
_entity_poly.type
_entity_poly.pdbx_seq_one_letter_code
_entity_poly.pdbx_strand_id
1 'polypeptide(L)'
;MVLTPEKQFKVWVKPLVFVAALIPVAFMTIGLLMDTLGANPIEAITRDTGEWALRFLLLTLTITPLRKITGQPAWIRLRRMLGLFVFFYACLHLTTYIWLDQFFDWAEIWDDIVKRPFITVGMLTFLMLMPLAATSTKSMMRRLKKRWVLLHKLVYFAAPAAVLHFWWMKDSKADISEPLIYTTILVFLLGYRVIAWMQKQEYSIGMKTSRTSQKLS
;
A
#
# COMPACT_ATOMS: atom_id res chain seq x y z
N MET A 1 14.50 -18.79 29.00
CA MET A 1 15.34 -17.88 28.21
C MET A 1 14.47 -16.74 27.67
N VAL A 2 14.50 -15.56 28.29
CA VAL A 2 13.69 -14.40 27.85
C VAL A 2 14.28 -13.89 26.54
N LEU A 3 13.53 -13.97 25.44
CA LEU A 3 13.96 -13.46 24.14
C LEU A 3 14.04 -11.93 24.22
N THR A 4 15.11 -11.35 23.65
CA THR A 4 15.20 -9.89 23.52
C THR A 4 14.02 -9.33 22.72
N PRO A 5 13.58 -8.07 22.95
CA PRO A 5 12.45 -7.48 22.24
C PRO A 5 12.56 -7.60 20.71
N GLU A 6 13.79 -7.50 20.18
CA GLU A 6 14.06 -7.69 18.76
C GLU A 6 13.83 -9.13 18.26
N LYS A 7 14.20 -10.14 19.06
CA LYS A 7 13.96 -11.55 18.73
C LYS A 7 12.48 -11.88 18.86
N GLN A 8 11.80 -11.38 19.90
CA GLN A 8 10.35 -11.55 20.09
C GLN A 8 9.57 -11.02 18.88
N PHE A 9 9.91 -9.84 18.36
CA PHE A 9 9.24 -9.28 17.18
C PHE A 9 9.36 -10.18 15.94
N LYS A 10 10.53 -10.78 15.72
CA LYS A 10 10.77 -11.65 14.55
C LYS A 10 10.03 -13.00 14.70
N VAL A 11 9.99 -13.54 15.92
CA VAL A 11 9.44 -14.87 16.20
C VAL A 11 7.91 -14.84 16.29
N TRP A 12 7.33 -13.79 16.88
CA TRP A 12 5.90 -13.76 17.18
C TRP A 12 5.13 -12.75 16.33
N VAL A 13 5.54 -11.48 16.36
CA VAL A 13 4.77 -10.38 15.72
C VAL A 13 4.68 -10.57 14.22
N LYS A 14 5.79 -10.89 13.57
CA LYS A 14 5.81 -11.01 12.10
C LYS A 14 4.94 -12.16 11.58
N PRO A 15 5.03 -13.41 12.10
CA PRO A 15 4.10 -14.47 11.72
C PRO A 15 2.65 -14.14 12.04
N LEU A 16 2.38 -13.53 13.19
CA LEU A 16 1.02 -13.14 13.57
C LEU A 16 0.41 -12.16 12.56
N VAL A 17 1.16 -11.12 12.18
CA VAL A 17 0.69 -10.14 11.18
C VAL A 17 0.54 -10.80 9.79
N PHE A 18 1.38 -11.77 9.45
CA PHE A 18 1.23 -12.54 8.20
C PHE A 18 -0.07 -13.35 8.18
N VAL A 19 -0.36 -14.09 9.24
CA VAL A 19 -1.61 -14.86 9.37
C VAL A 19 -2.82 -13.92 9.40
N ALA A 20 -2.74 -12.83 10.17
CA ALA A 20 -3.79 -11.81 10.21
C ALA A 20 -4.06 -11.20 8.83
N ALA A 21 -3.03 -11.05 8.00
CA ALA A 21 -3.19 -10.53 6.64
C ALA A 21 -3.85 -11.50 5.67
N LEU A 22 -3.97 -12.79 6.01
CA LEU A 22 -4.71 -13.80 5.23
C LEU A 22 -6.16 -13.98 5.67
N ILE A 23 -6.51 -13.51 6.89
CA ILE A 23 -7.86 -13.60 7.44
C ILE A 23 -8.94 -13.08 6.46
N PRO A 24 -8.75 -11.94 5.77
CA PRO A 24 -9.78 -11.44 4.86
C PRO A 24 -10.10 -12.38 3.70
N VAL A 25 -9.08 -13.00 3.09
CA VAL A 25 -9.28 -14.01 2.04
C VAL A 25 -10.01 -15.23 2.59
N ALA A 26 -9.68 -15.66 3.81
CA ALA A 26 -10.40 -16.75 4.46
C ALA A 26 -11.88 -16.41 4.67
N PHE A 27 -12.21 -15.19 5.13
CA PHE A 27 -13.60 -14.76 5.28
C PHE A 27 -14.35 -14.68 3.95
N MET A 28 -13.74 -14.14 2.90
CA MET A 28 -14.34 -14.12 1.56
C MET A 28 -14.59 -15.54 1.04
N THR A 29 -13.66 -16.47 1.28
CA THR A 29 -13.80 -17.88 0.87
C THR A 29 -14.92 -18.58 1.64
N ILE A 30 -14.98 -18.40 2.97
CA ILE A 30 -16.05 -18.96 3.80
C ILE A 30 -17.40 -18.38 3.37
N GLY A 31 -17.48 -17.06 3.16
CA GLY A 31 -18.72 -16.43 2.71
C GLY A 31 -19.18 -16.92 1.35
N LEU A 32 -18.26 -17.19 0.43
CA LEU A 32 -18.58 -17.79 -0.87
C LEU A 32 -19.13 -19.22 -0.72
N LEU A 33 -18.53 -20.03 0.14
CA LEU A 33 -18.97 -21.41 0.37
C LEU A 33 -20.31 -21.51 1.12
N MET A 34 -20.60 -20.51 1.97
CA MET A 34 -21.82 -20.45 2.77
C MET A 34 -22.93 -19.61 2.11
N ASP A 35 -22.70 -19.12 0.89
CA ASP A 35 -23.63 -18.25 0.14
C ASP A 35 -24.06 -16.99 0.93
N THR A 36 -23.14 -16.41 1.70
CA THR A 36 -23.41 -15.23 2.55
C THR A 36 -22.87 -13.92 1.99
N LEU A 37 -22.38 -13.90 0.74
CA LEU A 37 -21.81 -12.70 0.10
C LEU A 37 -22.87 -11.80 -0.56
N GLY A 38 -24.14 -12.19 -0.48
CA GLY A 38 -25.27 -11.47 -1.05
C GLY A 38 -25.52 -11.82 -2.51
N ALA A 39 -26.35 -11.01 -3.18
CA ALA A 39 -26.87 -11.32 -4.51
C ALA A 39 -25.82 -11.37 -5.63
N ASN A 40 -24.71 -10.63 -5.49
CA ASN A 40 -23.60 -10.66 -6.43
C ASN A 40 -22.27 -10.96 -5.70
N PRO A 41 -21.93 -12.25 -5.50
CA PRO A 41 -20.72 -12.63 -4.78
C PRO A 41 -19.43 -12.20 -5.48
N ILE A 42 -19.44 -12.10 -6.82
CA ILE A 42 -18.26 -11.70 -7.60
C ILE A 42 -17.96 -10.20 -7.41
N GLU A 43 -18.99 -9.34 -7.45
CA GLU A 43 -18.84 -7.92 -7.12
C GLU A 43 -18.36 -7.74 -5.67
N ALA A 44 -18.92 -8.50 -4.72
CA ALA A 44 -18.52 -8.44 -3.32
C ALA A 44 -17.03 -8.78 -3.12
N ILE A 45 -16.56 -9.89 -3.70
CA ILE A 45 -15.14 -10.30 -3.62
C ILE A 45 -14.24 -9.29 -4.32
N THR A 46 -14.63 -8.79 -5.49
CA THR A 46 -13.85 -7.80 -6.23
C THR A 46 -13.70 -6.50 -5.44
N ARG A 47 -14.79 -6.01 -4.83
CA ARG A 47 -14.75 -4.83 -3.96
C ARG A 47 -13.87 -5.06 -2.73
N ASP A 48 -14.07 -6.16 -2.02
CA ASP A 48 -13.37 -6.46 -0.78
C ASP A 48 -11.87 -6.62 -1.02
N THR A 49 -11.46 -7.35 -2.06
CA THR A 49 -10.04 -7.50 -2.42
C THR A 49 -9.38 -6.15 -2.75
N GLY A 50 -10.08 -5.26 -3.45
CA GLY A 50 -9.63 -3.89 -3.72
C GLY A 50 -9.49 -3.04 -2.44
N GLU A 51 -10.48 -3.10 -1.55
CA GLU A 51 -10.43 -2.43 -0.26
C GLU A 51 -9.28 -2.92 0.61
N TRP A 52 -9.04 -4.23 0.68
CA TRP A 52 -7.92 -4.79 1.43
C TRP A 52 -6.57 -4.39 0.84
N ALA A 53 -6.43 -4.32 -0.50
CA ALA A 53 -5.23 -3.78 -1.13
C ALA A 53 -4.95 -2.33 -0.68
N LEU A 54 -5.98 -1.48 -0.66
CA LEU A 54 -5.88 -0.09 -0.18
C LEU A 54 -5.53 -0.01 1.31
N ARG A 55 -6.19 -0.81 2.15
CA ARG A 55 -5.91 -0.88 3.60
C ARG A 55 -4.45 -1.29 3.85
N PHE A 56 -3.94 -2.31 3.17
CA PHE A 56 -2.52 -2.69 3.29
C PHE A 56 -1.56 -1.60 2.79
N LEU A 57 -1.97 -0.82 1.79
CA LEU A 57 -1.14 0.27 1.26
C LEU A 57 -0.98 1.37 2.30
N LEU A 58 -2.09 1.78 2.92
CA LEU A 58 -2.10 2.73 4.02
C LEU A 58 -1.34 2.20 5.24
N LEU A 59 -1.55 0.94 5.64
CA LEU A 59 -0.79 0.29 6.73
C LEU A 59 0.72 0.29 6.44
N THR A 60 1.12 0.01 5.20
CA THR A 60 2.53 0.07 4.77
C THR A 60 3.10 1.48 4.89
N LEU A 61 2.31 2.51 4.57
CA LEU A 61 2.67 3.91 4.74
C LEU A 61 2.70 4.33 6.21
N THR A 62 1.96 3.69 7.10
CA THR A 62 1.98 3.97 8.55
C THR A 62 3.26 3.49 9.24
N ILE A 63 3.97 2.50 8.69
CA ILE A 63 5.19 1.96 9.32
C ILE A 63 6.27 3.03 9.58
N THR A 64 6.44 3.99 8.67
CA THR A 64 7.44 5.06 8.84
C THR A 64 7.13 6.02 10.00
N PRO A 65 5.94 6.66 10.06
CA PRO A 65 5.57 7.50 11.22
C PRO A 65 5.56 6.68 12.52
N LEU A 66 5.01 5.47 12.50
CA LEU A 66 4.96 4.60 13.67
C LEU A 66 6.36 4.33 14.25
N ARG A 67 7.33 4.00 13.39
CA ARG A 67 8.74 3.83 13.80
C ARG A 67 9.31 5.09 14.45
N LYS A 68 9.03 6.27 13.90
CA LYS A 68 9.59 7.53 14.39
C LYS A 68 8.98 7.95 15.72
N ILE A 69 7.67 7.80 15.88
CA ILE A 69 6.93 8.18 17.09
C ILE A 69 7.27 7.23 18.23
N THR A 70 7.32 5.91 17.97
CA THR A 70 7.60 4.91 19.00
C THR A 70 9.09 4.72 19.29
N GLY A 71 9.98 5.25 18.44
CA GLY A 71 11.42 5.01 18.52
C GLY A 71 11.86 3.56 18.24
N GLN A 72 10.93 2.63 17.98
CA GLN A 72 11.27 1.21 17.85
C GLN A 72 11.67 0.85 16.40
N PRO A 73 12.92 0.43 16.14
CA PRO A 73 13.37 0.11 14.78
C PRO A 73 12.71 -1.16 14.23
N ALA A 74 12.17 -2.03 15.08
CA ALA A 74 11.58 -3.31 14.67
C ALA A 74 10.40 -3.16 13.69
N TRP A 75 9.61 -2.08 13.80
CA TRP A 75 8.47 -1.79 12.91
C TRP A 75 8.83 -1.82 11.42
N ILE A 76 10.05 -1.38 11.06
CA ILE A 76 10.48 -1.33 9.66
C ILE A 76 10.51 -2.72 9.00
N ARG A 77 10.61 -3.78 9.80
CA ARG A 77 10.63 -5.18 9.35
C ARG A 77 9.28 -5.63 8.77
N LEU A 78 8.17 -4.97 9.13
CA LEU A 78 6.84 -5.25 8.59
C LEU A 78 6.62 -4.58 7.23
N ARG A 79 7.30 -3.48 6.92
CA ARG A 79 7.06 -2.68 5.70
C ARG A 79 7.08 -3.50 4.42
N ARG A 80 8.09 -4.35 4.25
CA ARG A 80 8.20 -5.21 3.05
C ARG A 80 7.06 -6.23 2.99
N MET A 81 6.70 -6.81 4.13
CA MET A 81 5.66 -7.84 4.19
C MET A 81 4.30 -7.25 3.84
N LEU A 82 3.94 -6.12 4.47
CA LEU A 82 2.70 -5.42 4.17
C LEU A 82 2.67 -4.94 2.71
N GLY A 83 3.78 -4.41 2.18
CA GLY A 83 3.86 -4.01 0.77
C GLY A 83 3.68 -5.18 -0.22
N LEU A 84 4.10 -6.40 0.14
CA LEU A 84 3.81 -7.59 -0.66
C LEU A 84 2.34 -8.00 -0.54
N PHE A 85 1.70 -7.81 0.62
CA PHE A 85 0.26 -8.01 0.76
C PHE A 85 -0.56 -7.00 -0.06
N VAL A 86 -0.12 -5.73 -0.17
CA VAL A 86 -0.73 -4.77 -1.11
C VAL A 86 -0.81 -5.38 -2.51
N PHE A 87 0.32 -5.88 -3.00
CA PHE A 87 0.38 -6.44 -4.35
C PHE A 87 -0.38 -7.76 -4.47
N PHE A 88 -0.34 -8.62 -3.45
CA PHE A 88 -1.12 -9.86 -3.41
C PHE A 88 -2.63 -9.58 -3.55
N TYR A 89 -3.18 -8.67 -2.75
CA TYR A 89 -4.60 -8.30 -2.85
C TYR A 89 -4.92 -7.56 -4.17
N ALA A 90 -3.98 -6.76 -4.69
CA ALA A 90 -4.15 -6.15 -6.01
C ALA A 90 -4.17 -7.20 -7.15
N CYS A 91 -3.37 -8.27 -7.05
CA CYS A 91 -3.45 -9.40 -7.97
C CYS A 91 -4.78 -10.14 -7.85
N LEU A 92 -5.27 -10.38 -6.63
CA LEU A 92 -6.59 -10.99 -6.44
C LEU A 92 -7.68 -10.12 -7.06
N HIS A 93 -7.68 -8.81 -6.78
CA HIS A 93 -8.63 -7.85 -7.34
C HIS A 93 -8.62 -7.81 -8.88
N LEU A 94 -7.43 -7.76 -9.49
CA LEU A 94 -7.32 -7.82 -10.94
C LEU A 94 -7.79 -9.17 -11.50
N THR A 95 -7.48 -10.26 -10.79
CA THR A 95 -7.89 -11.62 -11.19
C THR A 95 -9.40 -11.77 -11.14
N THR A 96 -10.07 -11.25 -10.11
CA THR A 96 -11.53 -11.32 -10.00
C THR A 96 -12.20 -10.52 -11.11
N TYR A 97 -11.66 -9.36 -11.47
CA TYR A 97 -12.13 -8.59 -12.64
C TYR A 97 -11.91 -9.36 -13.96
N ILE A 98 -10.69 -9.79 -14.28
CA ILE A 98 -10.38 -10.42 -15.57
C ILE A 98 -11.09 -11.77 -15.73
N TRP A 99 -11.04 -12.61 -14.69
CA TRP A 99 -11.52 -13.99 -14.79
C TRP A 99 -12.98 -14.13 -14.39
N LEU A 100 -13.39 -13.59 -13.24
CA LEU A 100 -14.73 -13.86 -12.71
C LEU A 100 -15.79 -12.90 -13.25
N ASP A 101 -15.44 -11.63 -13.45
CA ASP A 101 -16.38 -10.61 -13.92
C ASP A 101 -16.42 -10.58 -15.47
N GLN A 102 -15.26 -10.50 -16.11
CA GLN A 102 -15.14 -10.33 -17.57
C GLN A 102 -14.90 -11.65 -18.33
N PHE A 103 -14.70 -12.77 -17.64
CA PHE A 103 -14.49 -14.09 -18.27
C PHE A 103 -13.43 -14.14 -19.40
N PHE A 104 -12.38 -13.31 -19.28
CA PHE A 104 -11.33 -13.12 -20.28
C PHE A 104 -11.81 -12.55 -21.64
N ASP A 105 -12.94 -11.84 -21.68
CA ASP A 105 -13.33 -11.07 -22.87
C ASP A 105 -12.41 -9.84 -23.02
N TRP A 106 -11.37 -9.98 -23.85
CA TRP A 106 -10.39 -8.92 -24.07
C TRP A 106 -10.96 -7.70 -24.77
N ALA A 107 -12.05 -7.84 -25.53
CA ALA A 107 -12.68 -6.73 -26.21
C ALA A 107 -13.44 -5.86 -25.20
N GLU A 108 -14.23 -6.49 -24.32
CA GLU A 108 -14.94 -5.80 -23.25
C GLU A 108 -13.96 -5.16 -22.25
N ILE A 109 -12.93 -5.89 -21.82
CA ILE A 109 -11.88 -5.35 -20.93
C ILE A 109 -11.23 -4.09 -21.52
N TRP A 110 -10.91 -4.11 -22.82
CA TRP A 110 -10.30 -2.95 -23.48
C TRP A 110 -11.27 -1.77 -23.55
N ASP A 111 -12.52 -2.03 -23.88
CA ASP A 111 -13.58 -1.02 -23.92
C ASP A 111 -13.78 -0.37 -22.55
N ASP A 112 -13.79 -1.19 -21.48
CA ASP A 112 -13.88 -0.75 -20.10
C ASP A 112 -12.69 0.12 -19.67
N ILE A 113 -11.46 -0.28 -20.03
CA ILE A 113 -10.25 0.51 -19.73
C ILE A 113 -10.29 1.89 -20.39
N VAL A 114 -10.87 2.00 -21.60
CA VAL A 114 -10.94 3.27 -22.36
C VAL A 114 -12.12 4.13 -21.90
N LYS A 115 -13.28 3.53 -21.67
CA LYS A 115 -14.53 4.25 -21.38
C LYS A 115 -14.71 4.56 -19.91
N ARG A 116 -14.06 3.83 -18.99
CA ARG A 116 -14.23 3.99 -17.54
C ARG A 116 -12.94 4.51 -16.89
N PRO A 117 -12.84 5.82 -16.61
CA PRO A 117 -11.64 6.43 -16.04
C PRO A 117 -11.15 5.76 -14.74
N PHE A 118 -12.07 5.24 -13.92
CA PHE A 118 -11.70 4.53 -12.69
C PHE A 118 -10.94 3.24 -12.98
N ILE A 119 -11.32 2.46 -14.00
CA ILE A 119 -10.59 1.25 -14.39
C ILE A 119 -9.20 1.63 -14.90
N THR A 120 -9.09 2.69 -15.71
CA THR A 120 -7.80 3.19 -16.19
C THR A 120 -6.85 3.53 -15.03
N VAL A 121 -7.34 4.25 -14.01
CA VAL A 121 -6.55 4.62 -12.83
C VAL A 121 -6.20 3.39 -11.99
N GLY A 122 -7.11 2.41 -11.88
CA GLY A 122 -6.85 1.13 -11.23
C GLY A 122 -5.71 0.36 -11.91
N MET A 123 -5.74 0.25 -13.24
CA MET A 123 -4.70 -0.39 -14.03
C MET A 123 -3.36 0.34 -13.92
N LEU A 124 -3.36 1.67 -13.98
CA LEU A 124 -2.16 2.47 -13.78
C LEU A 124 -1.56 2.24 -12.39
N THR A 125 -2.40 2.20 -11.35
CA THR A 125 -1.98 1.90 -9.98
C THR A 125 -1.33 0.51 -9.89
N PHE A 126 -1.97 -0.51 -10.48
CA PHE A 126 -1.42 -1.87 -10.54
C PHE A 126 -0.05 -1.91 -11.23
N LEU A 127 0.09 -1.23 -12.37
CA LEU A 127 1.35 -1.12 -13.11
C LEU A 127 2.44 -0.41 -12.30
N MET A 128 2.10 0.57 -11.46
CA MET A 128 3.07 1.18 -10.54
C MET A 128 3.48 0.24 -9.40
N LEU A 129 2.55 -0.57 -8.88
CA LEU A 129 2.83 -1.51 -7.78
C LEU A 129 3.66 -2.73 -8.23
N MET A 130 3.50 -3.17 -9.48
CA MET A 130 4.21 -4.32 -10.06
C MET A 130 5.75 -4.23 -9.93
N PRO A 131 6.44 -3.15 -10.35
CA PRO A 131 7.89 -3.05 -10.19
C PRO A 131 8.32 -2.94 -8.72
N LEU A 132 7.47 -2.39 -7.84
CA LEU A 132 7.73 -2.33 -6.40
C LEU A 132 7.76 -3.75 -5.79
N ALA A 133 6.77 -4.58 -6.14
CA ALA A 133 6.72 -5.96 -5.71
C ALA A 133 7.89 -6.79 -6.31
N ALA A 134 8.13 -6.67 -7.61
CA ALA A 134 9.20 -7.39 -8.30
C ALA A 134 10.60 -7.07 -7.73
N THR A 135 10.82 -5.83 -7.29
CA THR A 135 12.10 -5.38 -6.72
C THR A 135 12.17 -5.44 -5.19
N SER A 136 11.21 -6.11 -4.54
CA SER A 136 11.18 -6.27 -3.08
C SER A 136 12.15 -7.33 -2.55
N THR A 137 12.85 -8.10 -3.40
CA THR A 137 13.80 -9.13 -2.94
C THR A 137 15.11 -8.53 -2.41
N LYS A 138 15.76 -9.21 -1.45
CA LYS A 138 17.07 -8.78 -0.92
C LYS A 138 18.15 -8.72 -2.02
N SER A 139 18.03 -9.55 -3.06
CA SER A 139 18.93 -9.53 -4.21
C SER A 139 18.77 -8.23 -5.00
N MET A 140 17.53 -7.87 -5.35
CA MET A 140 17.24 -6.65 -6.12
C MET A 140 17.57 -5.37 -5.36
N MET A 141 17.32 -5.34 -4.05
CA MET A 141 17.74 -4.21 -3.20
C MET A 141 19.25 -3.97 -3.28
N ARG A 142 20.05 -5.04 -3.22
CA ARG A 142 21.52 -4.97 -3.32
C ARG A 142 22.00 -4.59 -4.72
N ARG A 143 21.32 -5.08 -5.76
CA ARG A 143 21.66 -4.82 -7.17
C ARG A 143 21.38 -3.37 -7.58
N LEU A 144 20.22 -2.81 -7.19
CA LEU A 144 19.75 -1.51 -7.66
C LEU A 144 20.21 -0.31 -6.81
N LYS A 145 20.58 -0.52 -5.54
CA LYS A 145 21.12 0.52 -4.64
C LYS A 145 20.27 1.81 -4.65
N LYS A 146 20.81 2.95 -5.11
CA LYS A 146 20.10 4.24 -5.17
C LYS A 146 18.88 4.20 -6.09
N ARG A 147 18.94 3.45 -7.20
CA ARG A 147 17.81 3.29 -8.14
C ARG A 147 16.62 2.58 -7.48
N TRP A 148 16.87 1.68 -6.53
CA TRP A 148 15.81 1.03 -5.76
C TRP A 148 14.99 2.04 -4.95
N VAL A 149 15.66 2.99 -4.32
CA VAL A 149 15.00 4.06 -3.55
C VAL A 149 14.17 4.96 -4.46
N LEU A 150 14.69 5.30 -5.65
CA LEU A 150 13.97 6.10 -6.63
C LEU A 150 12.71 5.36 -7.13
N LEU A 151 12.85 4.09 -7.50
CA LEU A 151 11.74 3.24 -7.94
C LEU A 151 10.66 3.18 -6.86
N HIS A 152 11.04 2.97 -5.59
CA HIS A 152 10.08 2.90 -4.49
C HIS A 152 9.43 4.24 -4.13
N LYS A 153 9.82 5.36 -4.75
CA LYS A 153 9.06 6.62 -4.66
C LYS A 153 7.75 6.57 -5.46
N LEU A 154 7.60 5.61 -6.39
CA LEU A 154 6.33 5.41 -7.11
C LEU A 154 5.15 5.18 -6.16
N VAL A 155 5.40 4.68 -4.94
CA VAL A 155 4.35 4.55 -3.91
C VAL A 155 3.63 5.87 -3.61
N TYR A 156 4.30 7.01 -3.78
CA TYR A 156 3.70 8.33 -3.56
C TYR A 156 2.76 8.76 -4.69
N PHE A 157 2.82 8.12 -5.85
CA PHE A 157 1.86 8.29 -6.95
C PHE A 157 0.80 7.19 -6.90
N ALA A 158 1.21 5.95 -6.63
CA ALA A 158 0.30 4.80 -6.53
C ALA A 158 -0.72 4.96 -5.39
N ALA A 159 -0.34 5.54 -4.24
CA ALA A 159 -1.27 5.68 -3.13
C ALA A 159 -2.41 6.70 -3.38
N PRO A 160 -2.15 7.92 -3.88
CA PRO A 160 -3.22 8.79 -4.35
C PRO A 160 -4.05 8.19 -5.47
N ALA A 161 -3.42 7.51 -6.45
CA ALA A 161 -4.14 6.86 -7.54
C ALA A 161 -5.07 5.73 -7.05
N ALA A 162 -4.63 4.93 -6.07
CA ALA A 162 -5.46 3.89 -5.44
C ALA A 162 -6.68 4.49 -4.71
N VAL A 163 -6.49 5.60 -3.99
CA VAL A 163 -7.59 6.31 -3.31
C VAL A 163 -8.54 6.91 -4.34
N LEU A 164 -8.04 7.52 -5.42
CA LEU A 164 -8.86 8.08 -6.49
C LEU A 164 -9.68 6.99 -7.20
N HIS A 165 -9.06 5.85 -7.52
CA HIS A 165 -9.74 4.68 -8.07
C HIS A 165 -10.89 4.21 -7.17
N PHE A 166 -10.64 4.08 -5.87
CA PHE A 166 -11.65 3.72 -4.88
C PHE A 166 -12.77 4.77 -4.77
N TRP A 167 -12.41 6.06 -4.83
CA TRP A 167 -13.35 7.16 -4.75
C TRP A 167 -14.33 7.14 -5.91
N TRP A 168 -13.86 7.07 -7.16
CA TRP A 168 -14.75 7.05 -8.33
C TRP A 168 -15.65 5.81 -8.39
N MET A 169 -15.19 4.67 -7.87
CA MET A 169 -16.06 3.50 -7.75
C MET A 169 -17.21 3.77 -6.77
N LYS A 170 -16.92 4.36 -5.59
CA LYS A 170 -17.94 4.63 -4.55
C LYS A 170 -18.77 5.88 -4.79
N ASP A 171 -18.33 6.85 -5.59
CA ASP A 171 -19.07 8.10 -5.88
C ASP A 171 -20.45 7.85 -6.52
N SER A 172 -20.62 6.67 -7.15
CA SER A 172 -21.91 6.19 -7.67
C SER A 172 -22.92 5.77 -6.60
N LYS A 173 -22.48 5.60 -5.34
CA LYS A 173 -23.28 5.19 -4.19
C LYS A 173 -23.22 6.35 -3.19
N ALA A 174 -24.35 6.99 -2.85
CA ALA A 174 -24.44 8.27 -2.13
C ALA A 174 -23.75 8.35 -0.73
N ASP A 175 -23.08 7.29 -0.28
CA ASP A 175 -22.26 7.25 0.94
C ASP A 175 -20.76 7.43 0.62
N ILE A 176 -20.25 8.62 0.91
CA ILE A 176 -18.84 9.01 0.71
C ILE A 176 -18.00 8.89 1.98
N SER A 177 -18.53 8.31 3.06
CA SER A 177 -17.86 8.24 4.37
C SER A 177 -16.53 7.49 4.31
N GLU A 178 -16.53 6.32 3.67
CA GLU A 178 -15.33 5.50 3.54
C GLU A 178 -14.22 6.14 2.67
N PRO A 179 -14.49 6.65 1.44
CA PRO A 179 -13.50 7.37 0.66
C PRO A 179 -12.85 8.53 1.42
N LEU A 180 -13.65 9.28 2.20
CA LEU A 180 -13.16 10.37 3.04
C LEU A 180 -12.18 9.88 4.11
N ILE A 181 -12.50 8.79 4.80
CA ILE A 181 -11.61 8.20 5.82
C ILE A 181 -10.25 7.84 5.21
N TYR A 182 -10.23 7.09 4.10
CA TYR A 182 -8.98 6.68 3.47
C TYR A 182 -8.17 7.86 2.95
N THR A 183 -8.84 8.88 2.44
CA THR A 183 -8.20 10.11 1.95
C THR A 183 -7.58 10.91 3.10
N THR A 184 -8.30 11.11 4.20
CA THR A 184 -7.77 11.79 5.38
C THR A 184 -6.56 11.06 5.95
N ILE A 185 -6.62 9.73 6.04
CA ILE A 185 -5.46 8.90 6.46
C ILE A 185 -4.28 9.12 5.50
N LEU A 186 -4.51 9.07 4.19
CA LEU A 186 -3.45 9.26 3.20
C LEU A 186 -2.81 10.65 3.31
N VAL A 187 -3.63 11.71 3.35
CA VAL A 187 -3.18 13.10 3.47
C VAL A 187 -2.34 13.28 4.74
N PHE A 188 -2.80 12.75 5.87
CA PHE A 188 -2.04 12.79 7.12
C PHE A 188 -0.69 12.07 7.00
N LEU A 189 -0.68 10.85 6.43
CA LEU A 189 0.54 10.05 6.28
C LEU A 189 1.56 10.66 5.32
N LEU A 190 1.10 11.31 4.24
CA LEU A 190 1.97 12.02 3.30
C LEU A 190 2.43 13.36 3.87
N GLY A 191 1.53 14.12 4.51
CA GLY A 191 1.84 15.37 5.18
C GLY A 191 2.93 15.20 6.24
N TYR A 192 2.83 14.16 7.07
CA TYR A 192 3.88 13.81 8.04
C TYR A 192 5.26 13.63 7.40
N ARG A 193 5.32 13.05 6.18
CA ARG A 193 6.58 12.85 5.47
C ARG A 193 7.14 14.14 4.89
N VAL A 194 6.29 15.02 4.40
CA VAL A 194 6.68 16.34 3.88
C VAL A 194 7.28 17.17 5.01
N ILE A 195 6.60 17.27 6.15
CA ILE A 195 7.10 17.99 7.33
C ILE A 195 8.44 17.43 7.79
N ALA A 196 8.54 16.09 7.92
CA ALA A 196 9.79 15.46 8.34
C ALA A 196 10.93 15.61 7.33
N TRP A 197 10.62 15.84 6.04
CA TRP A 197 11.62 16.15 5.03
C TRP A 197 12.09 17.61 5.15
N MET A 198 11.17 18.56 5.37
CA MET A 198 11.48 19.98 5.57
C MET A 198 12.40 20.19 6.79
N GLN A 199 12.06 19.61 7.95
CA GLN A 199 12.88 19.70 9.17
C GLN A 199 14.31 19.19 8.97
N LYS A 200 14.48 18.13 8.16
CA LYS A 200 15.81 17.58 7.87
C LYS A 200 16.64 18.52 6.99
N GLN A 201 16.00 19.24 6.07
CA GLN A 201 16.69 20.22 5.22
C GLN A 201 17.17 21.42 6.04
N GLU A 202 16.31 21.98 6.89
CA GLU A 202 16.64 23.10 7.79
C GLU A 202 17.85 22.77 8.67
N TYR A 203 17.85 21.60 9.33
CA TYR A 203 18.99 21.14 10.13
C TYR A 203 20.28 21.04 9.31
N SER A 204 20.21 20.52 8.08
CA SER A 204 21.38 20.35 7.22
C SER A 204 21.96 21.68 6.73
N ILE A 205 21.10 22.68 6.50
CA ILE A 205 21.50 24.04 6.11
C ILE A 205 22.18 24.73 7.30
N GLY A 206 21.57 24.70 8.49
CA GLY A 206 22.13 25.29 9.70
C GLY A 206 23.52 24.74 10.05
N MET A 207 23.73 23.43 9.92
CA MET A 207 25.06 22.83 10.12
C MET A 207 26.10 23.30 9.11
N LYS A 208 25.74 23.46 7.82
CA LYS A 208 26.69 23.97 6.82
C LYS A 208 27.09 25.41 7.11
N THR A 209 26.14 26.27 7.48
CA THR A 209 26.40 27.67 7.81
C THR A 209 27.33 27.81 9.02
N SER A 210 27.12 27.03 10.09
CA SER A 210 27.99 27.04 11.28
C SER A 210 29.44 26.64 10.97
N ARG A 211 29.64 25.60 10.14
CA ARG A 211 30.98 25.13 9.73
C ARG A 211 31.71 26.13 8.83
N THR A 212 31.00 26.87 7.99
CA THR A 212 31.60 27.92 7.16
C THR A 212 32.05 29.10 8.02
N SER A 213 31.23 29.52 9.00
CA SER A 213 31.59 30.60 9.92
C SER A 213 32.83 30.26 10.76
N GLN A 214 32.95 29.02 11.24
CA GLN A 214 34.10 28.56 12.02
C GLN A 214 35.40 28.44 11.21
N LYS A 215 35.32 28.34 9.87
CA LYS A 215 36.49 28.30 9.00
C LYS A 215 37.01 29.68 8.60
N LEU A 216 36.22 30.73 8.81
CA LEU A 216 36.54 32.11 8.45
C LEU A 216 37.03 32.94 9.65
N SER A 217 36.93 32.39 10.86
CA SER A 217 37.52 32.89 12.11
C SER A 217 38.88 32.24 12.37
#